data_AF-A0A2S9GG11-F1
#
_entry.id   AF-A0A2S9GG11-F1
#
_cell.length_a   1.000
_cell.length_b   1.000
_cell.length_c   1.000
_cell.angle_alpha   90.00
_cell.angle_beta   90.00
_cell.angle_gamma   90.00
#
_symmetry.space_group_name_H-M   'P 1'
#
loop_
_entity.id
_entity.type
_entity.pdbx_description
1 polymer ?
#
loop_
_entity_poly.entity_id
_entity_poly.type
_entity_poly.pdbx_seq_one_letter_code
_entity_poly.pdbx_strand_id
1 'polypeptide(L)'
;AVELDRRLRDSGVRAFAVHPGIVATSLARHMTNDDFANLNKSAASRKRDTAEPATDFRKQFTTPEHGAATQVWAAVSDELDGVG
;
A
#
# COMPACT_ATOMS: atom_id res chain seq x y z
N ALA A 1 8.47 0.31 -10.14
CA ALA A 1 7.94 -0.56 -11.20
C ALA A 1 8.45 -0.15 -12.57
N VAL A 2 8.11 1.05 -13.06
CA VAL A 2 8.40 1.56 -14.42
C VAL A 2 9.75 1.12 -15.01
N GLU A 3 10.87 1.43 -14.36
CA GLU A 3 12.19 1.11 -14.96
C GLU A 3 12.50 -0.40 -14.99
N LEU A 4 11.98 -1.17 -14.04
CA LEU A 4 12.15 -2.63 -14.03
C LEU A 4 11.33 -3.27 -15.14
N ASP A 5 10.08 -2.83 -15.32
CA ASP A 5 9.21 -3.28 -16.40
C ASP A 5 9.85 -2.99 -17.77
N ARG A 6 10.28 -1.73 -17.98
CA ARG A 6 10.96 -1.31 -19.22
C ARG A 6 12.17 -2.18 -19.57
N ARG A 7 12.95 -2.60 -18.57
CA ARG A 7 14.16 -3.41 -18.78
C ARG A 7 13.88 -4.88 -19.07
N LEU A 8 12.80 -5.44 -18.54
CA LEU A 8 12.57 -6.88 -18.55
C LEU A 8 11.37 -7.32 -19.39
N ARG A 9 10.54 -6.38 -19.88
CA ARG A 9 9.36 -6.70 -20.71
C ARG A 9 9.71 -7.52 -21.96
N ASP A 10 10.87 -7.27 -22.58
CA ASP A 10 11.34 -7.99 -23.77
C ASP A 10 11.77 -9.44 -23.43
N SER A 11 11.92 -9.77 -22.15
CA SER A 11 12.14 -11.12 -21.62
C SER A 11 10.85 -11.77 -21.08
N GLY A 12 9.68 -11.16 -21.35
CA GLY A 12 8.38 -11.67 -20.89
C GLY A 12 8.08 -11.41 -19.41
N VAL A 13 8.83 -10.52 -18.74
CA VAL A 13 8.62 -10.17 -17.33
C VAL A 13 7.95 -8.80 -17.23
N ARG A 14 6.84 -8.73 -16.48
CA ARG A 14 6.16 -7.47 -16.14
C ARG A 14 6.41 -7.09 -14.69
N ALA A 15 6.47 -5.80 -14.38
CA ALA A 15 6.71 -5.33 -13.02
C ALA A 15 5.70 -4.28 -12.57
N PHE A 16 5.07 -4.52 -11.42
CA PHE A 16 4.07 -3.63 -10.83
C PHE A 16 4.51 -3.13 -9.45
N ALA A 17 4.01 -1.96 -9.07
CA ALA A 17 4.19 -1.41 -7.72
C ALA A 17 2.80 -1.23 -7.13
N VAL A 18 2.53 -1.95 -6.04
CA VAL A 18 1.22 -1.97 -5.39
C VAL A 18 1.31 -1.42 -3.98
N HIS A 19 0.23 -0.79 -3.54
CA HIS A 19 0.06 -0.38 -2.15
C HIS A 19 -1.12 -1.17 -1.56
N PRO A 20 -0.88 -2.21 -0.73
CA PRO A 20 -1.93 -3.11 -0.22
C PRO A 20 -2.80 -2.48 0.90
N GLY A 21 -2.69 -1.17 1.09
CA GLY A 21 -3.23 -0.47 2.24
C GLY A 21 -2.35 -0.63 3.48
N ILE A 22 -2.92 -0.36 4.64
CA ILE A 22 -2.24 -0.49 5.93
C ILE A 22 -2.53 -1.90 6.45
N VAL A 23 -1.53 -2.78 6.43
CA VAL A 23 -1.70 -4.20 6.76
C VAL A 23 -1.19 -4.48 8.18
N ALA A 24 -1.95 -5.23 8.97
CA ALA A 24 -1.61 -5.63 10.34
C ALA A 24 -0.49 -6.68 10.35
N THR A 25 0.71 -6.27 9.98
CA THR A 25 1.93 -7.09 10.03
C THR A 25 2.56 -7.05 11.42
N SER A 26 3.65 -7.81 11.60
CA SER A 26 4.48 -7.73 12.79
C SER A 26 5.19 -6.39 13.00
N LEU A 27 5.25 -5.52 11.98
CA LEU A 27 5.95 -4.23 12.04
C LEU A 27 5.42 -3.35 13.17
N ALA A 28 4.10 -3.34 13.36
CA ALA A 28 3.44 -2.54 14.39
C ALA A 28 3.92 -2.86 15.82
N ARG A 29 4.49 -4.06 16.07
CA ARG A 29 5.05 -4.43 17.38
C ARG A 29 6.31 -3.65 17.75
N HIS A 30 6.96 -3.02 16.77
CA HIS A 30 8.14 -2.18 16.97
C HIS A 30 7.80 -0.69 17.04
N MET A 31 6.52 -0.34 17.02
CA MET A 31 6.05 1.05 17.03
C MET A 31 5.54 1.44 18.40
N THR A 32 5.96 2.61 18.87
CA THR A 32 5.47 3.24 20.08
C THR A 32 4.15 3.96 19.83
N ASN A 33 3.44 4.35 20.90
CA ASN A 33 2.24 5.17 20.76
C ASN A 33 2.52 6.52 20.10
N ASP A 34 3.71 7.09 20.33
CA ASP A 34 4.14 8.35 19.72
C ASP A 34 4.38 8.20 18.22
N ASP A 35 4.89 7.06 17.75
CA ASP A 35 5.03 6.78 16.32
C ASP A 35 3.67 6.80 15.61
N PHE A 36 2.66 6.16 16.21
CA PHE A 36 1.30 6.23 15.67
C PHE A 36 0.68 7.64 15.75
N ALA A 37 0.96 8.39 16.82
CA ALA A 37 0.51 9.77 16.93
C ALA A 37 1.12 10.66 15.84
N ASN A 38 2.40 10.45 15.52
CA ASN A 38 3.11 11.15 14.45
C ASN A 38 2.59 10.78 13.06
N LEU A 39 2.25 9.51 12.83
CA LEU A 39 1.57 9.08 11.60
C LEU A 39 0.20 9.75 11.44
N ASN A 40 -0.63 9.72 12.48
CA ASN A 40 -1.95 10.37 12.48
C ASN A 40 -1.83 11.87 12.15
N LYS A 41 -0.89 12.60 12.79
CA LYS A 41 -0.61 14.02 12.49
C LYS A 41 -0.16 14.24 11.05
N SER A 42 0.72 13.38 10.55
CA SER A 42 1.26 13.46 9.18
C SER A 42 0.21 13.14 8.09
N ALA A 43 -0.83 12.37 8.41
CA ALA A 43 -1.97 12.21 7.50
C ALA A 43 -2.90 13.43 7.55
N ALA A 44 -3.16 13.98 8.74
CA ALA A 44 -3.98 15.16 8.90
C ALA A 44 -3.40 16.38 8.15
N SER A 45 -2.06 16.57 8.17
CA SER A 45 -1.41 17.65 7.43
C SER A 45 -1.43 17.49 5.91
N ARG A 46 -1.69 16.28 5.41
CA ARG A 46 -1.82 15.97 3.97
C ARG A 46 -3.26 16.03 3.47
N LYS A 47 -4.24 16.28 4.34
CA LYS A 47 -5.62 16.46 3.92
C LYS A 47 -5.77 17.80 3.19
N ARG A 48 -6.38 17.75 2.00
CA ARG A 48 -6.79 18.94 1.25
C ARG A 48 -8.07 19.57 1.78
N ASP A 49 -8.89 18.79 2.50
CA ASP A 49 -10.16 19.23 3.05
C ASP A 49 -10.21 18.97 4.56
N THR A 50 -10.50 20.01 5.33
CA THR A 50 -10.51 20.00 6.80
C THR A 50 -11.80 19.43 7.38
N ALA A 51 -12.85 19.21 6.56
CA ALA A 51 -14.12 18.65 7.00
C ALA A 51 -14.07 17.12 7.22
N GLU A 52 -13.05 16.45 6.69
CA GLU A 52 -12.89 15.00 6.76
C GLU A 52 -12.44 14.52 8.16
N PRO A 53 -13.12 13.53 8.78
CA PRO A 53 -12.85 13.08 10.14
C PRO A 53 -11.40 12.62 10.34
N ALA A 54 -10.84 12.90 11.51
CA ALA A 54 -9.43 12.60 11.81
C ALA A 54 -9.07 11.14 11.49
N THR A 55 -7.96 10.96 10.76
CA THR A 55 -7.47 9.63 10.40
C THR A 55 -6.89 8.95 11.64
N ASP A 56 -7.47 7.81 12.02
CA ASP A 56 -6.88 6.90 13.01
C ASP A 56 -6.29 5.70 12.28
N PHE A 57 -4.96 5.69 12.11
CA PHE A 57 -4.25 4.61 11.42
C PHE A 57 -4.51 3.24 12.06
N ARG A 58 -4.81 3.17 13.36
CA ARG A 58 -5.10 1.89 14.02
C ARG A 58 -6.43 1.28 13.57
N LYS A 59 -7.36 2.08 13.08
CA LYS A 59 -8.66 1.62 12.56
C LYS A 59 -8.63 1.32 11.06
N GLN A 60 -7.51 1.60 10.39
CA GLN A 60 -7.34 1.35 8.95
C GLN A 60 -6.60 0.04 8.66
N PHE A 61 -6.23 -0.70 9.70
CA PHE A 61 -5.56 -1.98 9.53
C PHE A 61 -6.47 -2.99 8.85
N THR A 62 -5.95 -3.61 7.79
CA THR A 62 -6.50 -4.82 7.19
C THR A 62 -5.70 -6.06 7.59
N THR A 63 -6.24 -7.26 7.36
CA THR A 63 -5.54 -8.50 7.68
C THR A 63 -4.42 -8.78 6.66
N PRO A 64 -3.39 -9.58 7.05
CA PRO A 64 -2.35 -10.01 6.12
C PRO A 64 -2.89 -10.65 4.84
N GLU A 65 -3.93 -11.47 4.93
CA GLU A 65 -4.55 -12.15 3.78
C GLU A 65 -5.17 -11.15 2.81
N HIS A 66 -5.87 -10.13 3.32
CA HIS A 66 -6.43 -9.07 2.50
C HIS A 66 -5.34 -8.20 1.86
N GLY A 67 -4.26 -7.91 2.58
CA GLY A 67 -3.12 -7.20 2.02
C GLY A 67 -2.37 -7.99 0.95
N ALA A 68 -2.25 -9.31 1.12
CA ALA A 68 -1.64 -10.20 0.13
C ALA A 68 -2.48 -10.29 -1.14
N ALA A 69 -3.81 -10.21 -1.02
CA ALA A 69 -4.72 -10.26 -2.17
C ALA A 69 -4.40 -9.20 -3.24
N THR A 70 -3.93 -8.00 -2.86
CA THR A 70 -3.50 -6.97 -3.82
C THR A 70 -2.32 -7.42 -4.67
N GLN A 71 -1.35 -8.13 -4.08
CA GLN A 71 -0.19 -8.65 -4.81
C GLN A 71 -0.57 -9.85 -5.68
N VAL A 72 -1.44 -10.72 -5.17
CA VAL A 72 -1.98 -11.85 -5.95
C VAL A 72 -2.73 -11.34 -7.17
N TRP A 73 -3.66 -10.38 -7.01
CA TRP A 73 -4.34 -9.72 -8.12
C TRP A 73 -3.33 -9.14 -9.13
N ALA A 74 -2.31 -8.42 -8.66
CA ALA A 74 -1.31 -7.84 -9.55
C ALA A 74 -0.47 -8.88 -10.32
N ALA A 75 -0.37 -10.10 -9.81
CA ALA A 75 0.41 -11.17 -10.42
C ALA A 75 -0.38 -12.03 -11.42
N VAL A 76 -1.72 -12.11 -11.29
CA VAL A 76 -2.53 -13.09 -12.04
C VAL A 76 -3.76 -12.51 -12.73
N SER A 77 -4.08 -11.23 -12.54
CA SER A 77 -5.28 -10.63 -13.14
C SER A 77 -5.05 -10.28 -14.61
N ASP A 78 -5.92 -10.80 -15.49
CA ASP A 78 -5.95 -10.45 -16.92
C ASP A 78 -6.17 -8.95 -17.16
N GLU A 79 -6.70 -8.21 -16.17
CA GLU A 79 -6.88 -6.75 -16.24
C GLU A 79 -5.56 -5.98 -16.40
N LEU A 80 -4.43 -6.61 -16.08
CA LEU A 80 -3.10 -6.01 -16.17
C LEU A 80 -2.31 -6.45 -17.40
N ASP A 81 -2.93 -7.21 -18.30
CA ASP A 81 -2.31 -7.60 -19.56
C ASP A 81 -1.98 -6.37 -20.41
N GLY A 82 -0.72 -6.26 -20.82
CA GLY A 82 -0.22 -5.08 -21.54
C GLY A 82 -0.09 -3.81 -20.70
N VAL A 83 -0.55 -3.79 -19.44
CA VAL A 83 -0.42 -2.66 -18.52
C VAL A 83 0.90 -2.74 -17.76
N GLY A 84 1.68 -1.66 -17.73
CA GLY A 84 3.05 -1.63 -17.13
C GLY A 84 4.07 -0.96 -18.03
#